data_AF-K1SUJ3-F1
#
_entry.id   AF-K1SUJ3-F1
#
_cell.length_a   1.000
_cell.length_b   1.000
_cell.length_c   1.000
_cell.angle_alpha   90.00
_cell.angle_beta   90.00
_cell.angle_gamma   90.00
#
_symmetry.space_group_name_H-M   'P 1'
#
loop_
_entity.id
_entity.type
_entity.pdbx_description
1 polymer ?
#
loop_
_entity_poly.entity_id
_entity_poly.type
_entity_poly.pdbx_seq_one_letter_code
_entity_poly.pdbx_strand_id
1 'polypeptide(L)'
;MNQTRKDTIYWQQYLTFRRVTTRVFKDYIGSVTGVMAGSINSRFGEKPIRERRNIGSGYGEIAYLGDAYQMSIDRLSELQDLIDKFNAAKPADQKAAMEEIVNFLADDYRQITLAAHKRMDIIVGALLMLGEATVYNKDAAITSGQTNNKLLEITLPFNFIKPKSGDVVVDGKN
;
A
#
# COMPACT_ATOMS: atom_id res chain seq x y z
N MET A 1 0.53 11.53 -19.55
CA MET A 1 -0.41 11.23 -18.45
C MET A 1 -0.17 12.22 -17.31
N ASN A 2 -1.17 13.01 -16.94
CA ASN A 2 -1.05 13.93 -15.81
C ASN A 2 -1.25 13.14 -14.51
N GLN A 3 -0.15 12.85 -13.82
CA GLN A 3 -0.19 12.20 -12.51
C GLN A 3 -0.80 13.17 -11.50
N THR A 4 -1.94 12.82 -10.93
CA THR A 4 -2.59 13.65 -9.91
C THR A 4 -1.95 13.38 -8.55
N ARG A 5 -1.97 14.34 -7.62
CA ARG A 5 -1.46 14.14 -6.23
C ARG A 5 -2.10 12.93 -5.54
N LYS A 6 -3.31 12.55 -5.96
CA LYS A 6 -4.02 11.37 -5.45
C LYS A 6 -3.38 10.06 -5.89
N ASP A 7 -2.46 10.06 -6.85
CA ASP A 7 -1.84 8.87 -7.44
C ASP A 7 -0.49 8.51 -6.82
N THR A 8 -0.01 9.31 -5.85
CA THR A 8 1.25 9.05 -5.15
C THR A 8 1.13 7.79 -4.29
N ILE A 9 2.10 6.88 -4.39
CA ILE A 9 2.17 5.63 -3.64
C ILE A 9 3.08 5.85 -2.43
N TYR A 10 2.59 5.61 -1.22
CA TYR A 10 3.32 5.90 0.03
C TYR A 10 3.94 4.66 0.67
N TRP A 11 3.29 3.49 0.56
CA TRP A 11 3.75 2.26 1.21
C TRP A 11 5.13 1.81 0.72
N GLN A 12 5.50 2.16 -0.51
CA GLN A 12 6.81 1.85 -1.10
C GLN A 12 7.99 2.55 -0.40
N GLN A 13 7.73 3.57 0.43
CA GLN A 13 8.75 4.19 1.27
C GLN A 13 9.24 3.26 2.38
N TYR A 14 8.41 2.28 2.77
CA TYR A 14 8.66 1.39 3.90
C TYR A 14 8.92 -0.05 3.45
N LEU A 15 8.31 -0.49 2.36
CA LEU A 15 8.38 -1.87 1.87
C LEU A 15 8.73 -1.95 0.39
N THR A 16 9.31 -3.07 -0.02
CA THR A 16 9.59 -3.38 -1.42
C THR A 16 8.98 -4.73 -1.79
N PHE A 17 8.63 -4.89 -3.07
CA PHE A 17 8.10 -6.17 -3.54
C PHE A 17 9.19 -7.23 -3.51
N ARG A 18 8.88 -8.34 -2.85
CA ARG A 18 9.66 -9.57 -2.91
C ARG A 18 8.85 -10.63 -3.64
N ARG A 19 9.39 -11.15 -4.73
CA ARG A 19 8.78 -12.27 -5.44
C ARG A 19 8.93 -13.54 -4.60
N VAL A 20 7.81 -14.25 -4.39
CA VAL A 20 7.78 -15.53 -3.69
C VAL A 20 7.03 -16.53 -4.58
N THR A 21 7.48 -17.78 -4.60
CA THR A 21 6.87 -18.87 -5.39
C THR A 21 5.81 -19.65 -4.61
N THR A 22 5.79 -19.51 -3.27
CA THR A 22 4.84 -20.16 -2.37
C THR A 22 3.82 -19.16 -1.82
N ARG A 23 2.58 -19.60 -1.61
CA ARG A 23 1.50 -18.79 -1.03
C ARG A 23 1.75 -18.42 0.43
N VAL A 24 2.41 -19.31 1.18
CA VAL A 24 2.81 -19.09 2.58
C VAL A 24 4.33 -19.03 2.64
N PHE A 25 4.87 -18.09 3.41
CA PHE A 25 6.30 -17.95 3.62
C PHE A 25 6.62 -17.66 5.09
N LYS A 26 7.81 -18.08 5.51
CA LYS A 26 8.37 -17.75 6.82
C LYS A 26 9.16 -16.46 6.69
N ASP A 27 8.84 -15.47 7.50
CA ASP A 27 9.59 -14.23 7.59
C ASP A 27 10.38 -14.15 8.89
N TYR A 28 11.54 -13.53 8.84
CA TYR A 28 12.43 -13.32 9.98
C TYR A 28 12.57 -11.82 10.22
N ILE A 29 12.07 -11.38 11.37
CA ILE A 29 12.10 -9.98 11.80
C ILE A 29 13.40 -9.78 12.56
N GLY A 30 14.23 -8.85 12.10
CA GLY A 30 15.47 -8.48 12.78
C GLY A 30 15.79 -7.02 12.54
N SER A 31 16.21 -6.31 13.59
CA SER A 31 16.78 -4.98 13.44
C SER A 31 18.26 -5.11 13.14
N VAL A 32 18.78 -4.35 12.17
CA VAL A 32 20.21 -4.15 12.07
C VAL A 32 20.62 -3.25 13.23
N THR A 33 21.17 -3.83 14.29
CA THR A 33 21.85 -3.04 15.33
C THR A 33 23.13 -2.50 14.70
N GLY A 34 23.05 -1.28 14.18
CA GLY A 34 24.23 -0.54 13.75
C GLY A 34 25.15 -0.30 14.95
N VAL A 35 26.45 -0.33 14.71
CA VAL A 35 27.43 0.22 15.65
C VAL A 35 27.12 1.72 15.78
N MET A 36 26.86 2.22 16.99
CA MET A 36 26.79 3.67 17.22
C MET A 36 28.09 4.28 16.67
N ALA A 37 27.97 5.32 15.83
CA ALA A 37 29.12 6.03 15.31
C ALA A 37 30.02 6.47 16.48
N GLY A 38 31.18 5.81 16.64
CA GLY A 38 32.06 6.00 17.80
C GLY A 38 32.75 4.75 18.35
N SER A 39 32.36 3.52 17.97
CA SER A 39 33.08 2.33 18.44
C SER A 39 34.42 2.17 17.71
N ILE A 40 35.51 2.45 18.41
CA ILE A 40 36.89 2.23 17.97
C ILE A 40 37.20 0.74 18.15
N ASN A 41 37.53 0.04 17.04
CA ASN A 41 37.98 -1.34 17.11
C ASN A 41 39.46 -1.40 17.55
N SER A 42 39.78 -2.32 18.45
CA SER A 42 41.17 -2.56 18.88
C SER A 42 41.99 -3.14 17.72
N ARG A 43 43.28 -2.83 17.65
CA ARG A 43 44.21 -3.33 16.60
C ARG A 43 44.40 -4.86 16.63
N PHE A 44 44.04 -5.50 17.75
CA PHE A 44 44.01 -6.95 17.95
C PHE A 44 42.59 -7.49 18.21
N GLY A 45 41.56 -6.66 18.06
CA GLY A 45 40.17 -7.05 18.27
C GLY A 45 39.62 -7.80 17.06
N GLU A 46 38.86 -8.87 17.31
CA GLU A 46 38.11 -9.56 16.26
C GLU A 46 37.25 -8.57 15.49
N LYS A 47 37.26 -8.69 14.16
CA LYS A 47 36.43 -7.84 13.29
C LYS A 47 34.98 -7.97 13.75
N PRO A 48 34.26 -6.86 14.05
CA PRO A 48 32.89 -6.93 14.49
C PRO A 48 32.06 -7.73 13.48
N ILE A 49 31.61 -8.92 13.90
CA ILE A 49 30.77 -9.76 13.07
C ILE A 49 29.41 -9.10 13.03
N ARG A 50 29.00 -8.71 11.82
CA ARG A 50 27.70 -8.07 11.57
C ARG A 50 26.64 -9.15 11.54
N GLU A 51 26.14 -9.52 12.72
CA GLU A 51 25.05 -10.47 12.80
C GLU A 51 23.72 -9.72 12.84
N ARG A 52 22.80 -10.08 11.95
CA ARG A 52 21.40 -9.73 12.13
C ARG A 52 20.90 -10.53 13.31
N ARG A 53 20.77 -9.90 14.48
CA ARG A 53 20.09 -10.55 15.60
C ARG A 53 18.64 -10.79 15.16
N ASN A 54 18.26 -12.06 15.12
CA ASN A 54 16.89 -12.45 14.87
C ASN A 54 16.06 -12.06 16.10
N ILE A 55 15.12 -11.14 15.93
CA ILE A 55 14.25 -10.63 16.99
C ILE A 55 12.92 -11.41 17.01
N GLY A 56 12.58 -12.11 15.92
CA GLY A 56 11.43 -12.99 15.86
C GLY A 56 11.22 -13.63 14.49
N SER A 57 10.37 -14.66 14.44
CA SER A 57 9.91 -15.25 13.18
C SER A 57 8.40 -15.23 13.09
N GLY A 58 7.87 -14.92 11.92
CA GLY A 58 6.43 -14.94 11.62
C GLY A 58 6.13 -15.84 10.42
N TYR A 59 4.88 -16.29 10.34
CA TYR A 59 4.33 -16.92 9.14
C TYR A 59 3.45 -15.88 8.43
N GLY A 60 3.75 -15.62 7.16
CA GLY A 60 2.98 -14.71 6.31
C GLY A 60 2.28 -15.48 5.20
N GLU A 61 1.09 -15.02 4.82
CA GLU A 61 0.32 -15.51 3.69
C GLU A 61 0.11 -14.39 2.66
N ILE A 62 0.15 -14.73 1.38
CA ILE A 62 -0.20 -13.80 0.30
C ILE A 62 -1.72 -13.64 0.27
N ALA A 63 -2.18 -12.44 0.60
CA ALA A 63 -3.58 -12.06 0.47
C ALA A 63 -3.93 -11.65 -0.98
N TYR A 64 -5.06 -12.13 -1.48
CA TYR A 64 -5.60 -11.70 -2.77
C TYR A 64 -6.34 -10.38 -2.61
N LEU A 65 -5.68 -9.27 -2.95
CA LEU A 65 -6.25 -7.92 -2.88
C LEU A 65 -6.79 -7.42 -4.23
N GLY A 66 -6.97 -8.33 -5.20
CA GLY A 66 -7.48 -8.00 -6.52
C GLY A 66 -8.90 -7.42 -6.44
N ASP A 67 -9.17 -6.40 -7.24
CA ASP A 67 -10.52 -5.87 -7.46
C ASP A 67 -10.97 -6.29 -8.85
N ALA A 68 -12.22 -6.72 -8.99
CA ALA A 68 -12.80 -6.91 -10.31
C ALA A 68 -13.15 -5.53 -10.86
N TYR A 69 -12.52 -5.12 -11.96
CA TYR A 69 -12.91 -3.90 -12.64
C TYR A 69 -14.15 -4.15 -13.50
N GLN A 70 -15.20 -3.38 -13.27
CA GLN A 70 -16.37 -3.35 -14.13
C GLN A 70 -16.58 -1.92 -14.62
N MET A 71 -16.59 -1.75 -15.95
CA MET A 71 -16.94 -0.47 -16.55
C MET A 71 -18.44 -0.26 -16.40
N SER A 72 -18.87 0.91 -15.92
CA SER A 72 -20.29 1.25 -15.84
C SER A 72 -20.87 1.45 -17.24
N ILE A 73 -22.18 1.23 -17.36
CA ILE A 73 -22.89 1.40 -18.64
C ILE A 73 -22.79 2.86 -19.14
N ASP A 74 -22.80 3.83 -18.23
CA ASP A 74 -22.65 5.24 -18.56
C ASP A 74 -21.27 5.52 -19.19
N ARG A 75 -20.22 4.88 -18.69
CA ARG A 75 -18.85 5.01 -19.23
C ARG A 75 -18.71 4.32 -20.59
N LEU A 76 -19.40 3.19 -20.79
CA LEU A 76 -19.49 2.56 -22.10
C LEU A 76 -20.23 3.43 -23.11
N SER A 77 -21.25 4.17 -22.69
CA SER A 77 -21.96 5.15 -23.52
C SER A 77 -21.04 6.30 -23.93
N GLU A 78 -20.29 6.88 -22.98
CA GLU A 78 -19.32 7.95 -23.28
C GLU A 78 -18.24 7.49 -24.27
N LEU A 79 -17.76 6.24 -24.12
CA LEU A 79 -16.79 5.66 -25.06
C LEU A 79 -17.40 5.52 -26.46
N GLN A 80 -18.67 5.15 -26.55
CA GLN A 80 -19.37 5.06 -27.82
C GLN A 80 -19.51 6.43 -28.48
N ASP A 81 -19.87 7.47 -27.73
CA ASP A 81 -19.95 8.85 -28.24
C ASP A 81 -18.58 9.34 -28.77
N LEU A 82 -17.49 8.99 -28.10
CA LEU A 82 -16.13 9.32 -28.55
C LEU A 82 -15.74 8.57 -29.85
N ILE A 83 -16.15 7.32 -29.99
CA ILE A 83 -15.94 6.54 -31.23
C ILE A 83 -16.75 7.14 -32.38
N ASP A 84 -18.00 7.55 -32.13
CA ASP A 84 -18.83 8.17 -33.15
C ASP A 84 -18.26 9.52 -33.59
N LYS A 85 -17.72 10.31 -32.65
CA LYS A 85 -16.97 11.54 -32.95
C LYS A 85 -15.72 11.27 -33.80
N PHE A 86 -14.99 10.19 -33.55
CA PHE A 86 -13.84 9.79 -34.38
C PHE A 86 -14.28 9.39 -35.80
N ASN A 87 -15.36 8.62 -35.93
CA ASN A 87 -15.87 8.18 -37.23
C ASN A 87 -16.42 9.34 -38.08
N ALA A 88 -16.99 10.37 -37.44
CA ALA A 88 -17.48 11.58 -38.10
C ALA A 88 -16.38 12.63 -38.35
N ALA A 89 -15.20 12.48 -37.75
CA ALA A 89 -14.11 13.44 -37.88
C ALA A 89 -13.46 13.40 -39.27
N LYS A 90 -13.03 14.59 -39.74
CA LYS A 90 -12.21 14.71 -40.95
C LYS A 90 -10.83 14.05 -40.71
N PRO A 91 -10.13 13.58 -41.76
CA PRO A 91 -8.83 12.93 -41.61
C PRO A 91 -7.78 13.75 -40.83
N ALA A 92 -7.87 15.09 -40.86
CA ALA A 92 -6.99 15.97 -40.09
C ALA A 92 -7.27 15.96 -38.58
N ASP A 93 -8.52 15.75 -38.17
CA ASP A 93 -8.98 15.81 -36.77
C ASP A 93 -9.06 14.42 -36.12
N GLN A 94 -9.02 13.35 -36.93
CA GLN A 94 -9.05 11.96 -36.46
C GLN A 94 -7.94 11.64 -35.45
N LYS A 95 -6.75 12.22 -35.62
CA LYS A 95 -5.64 11.99 -34.67
C LYS A 95 -5.96 12.53 -33.28
N ALA A 96 -6.57 13.71 -33.18
CA ALA A 96 -6.95 14.30 -31.91
C ALA A 96 -8.09 13.52 -31.24
N ALA A 97 -9.09 13.10 -32.01
CA ALA A 97 -10.18 12.25 -31.51
C ALA A 97 -9.67 10.87 -31.05
N MET A 98 -8.70 10.29 -31.74
CA MET A 98 -8.03 9.05 -31.30
C MET A 98 -7.28 9.25 -29.98
N GLU A 99 -6.61 10.38 -29.79
CA GLU A 99 -5.94 10.70 -28.52
C GLU A 99 -6.95 10.86 -27.37
N GLU A 100 -8.15 11.41 -27.60
CA GLU A 100 -9.23 11.46 -26.61
C GLU A 100 -9.69 10.06 -26.17
N ILE A 101 -9.93 9.16 -27.13
CA ILE A 101 -10.31 7.75 -26.84
C ILE A 101 -9.21 7.04 -26.04
N VAL A 102 -7.95 7.20 -26.46
CA VAL A 102 -6.81 6.58 -25.77
C VAL A 102 -6.69 7.12 -24.34
N ASN A 103 -6.82 8.43 -24.14
CA ASN A 103 -6.76 9.02 -22.80
C ASN A 103 -7.91 8.54 -21.89
N PHE A 104 -9.11 8.35 -22.46
CA PHE A 104 -10.27 7.82 -21.73
C PHE A 104 -10.00 6.40 -21.21
N LEU A 105 -9.58 5.49 -22.09
CA LEU A 105 -9.26 4.10 -21.71
C LEU A 105 -8.04 4.02 -20.77
N ALA A 106 -7.06 4.88 -20.97
CA ALA A 106 -5.86 4.87 -20.17
C ALA A 106 -6.10 5.36 -18.73
N ASP A 107 -7.12 6.19 -18.50
CA ASP A 107 -7.53 6.56 -17.14
C ASP A 107 -8.11 5.37 -16.37
N ASP A 108 -8.95 4.58 -17.03
CA ASP A 108 -9.51 3.36 -16.42
C ASP A 108 -8.39 2.36 -16.07
N TYR A 109 -7.45 2.12 -16.98
CA TYR A 109 -6.29 1.28 -16.71
C TYR A 109 -5.44 1.79 -15.53
N ARG A 110 -5.27 3.12 -15.42
CA ARG A 110 -4.58 3.77 -14.31
C ARG A 110 -5.30 3.52 -12.98
N GLN A 111 -6.62 3.57 -12.94
CA GLN A 111 -7.40 3.30 -11.72
C GLN A 111 -7.22 1.86 -11.24
N ILE A 112 -7.26 0.88 -12.16
CA ILE A 112 -7.09 -0.54 -11.84
C ILE A 112 -5.72 -0.82 -11.23
N THR A 113 -4.67 -0.28 -11.85
CA THR A 113 -3.29 -0.49 -11.38
C THR A 113 -3.01 0.22 -10.06
N LEU A 114 -3.65 1.37 -9.81
CA LEU A 114 -3.48 2.15 -8.59
C LEU A 114 -4.27 1.56 -7.40
N ALA A 115 -5.40 0.92 -7.63
CA ALA A 115 -6.31 0.45 -6.57
C ALA A 115 -5.61 -0.43 -5.50
N ALA A 116 -4.82 -1.42 -5.93
CA ALA A 116 -4.09 -2.28 -5.01
C ALA A 116 -3.04 -1.52 -4.19
N HIS A 117 -2.36 -0.54 -4.81
CA HIS A 117 -1.39 0.30 -4.12
C HIS A 117 -2.05 1.17 -3.04
N LYS A 118 -3.25 1.68 -3.29
CA LYS A 118 -4.01 2.45 -2.29
C LYS A 118 -4.51 1.62 -1.13
N ARG A 119 -4.90 0.36 -1.38
CA ARG A 119 -5.22 -0.60 -0.32
C ARG A 119 -3.98 -0.85 0.56
N MET A 120 -2.81 -1.00 -0.06
CA MET A 120 -1.54 -1.16 0.66
C MET A 120 -1.12 0.09 1.45
N ASP A 121 -1.37 1.30 0.94
CA ASP A 121 -1.13 2.55 1.70
C ASP A 121 -1.90 2.56 3.03
N ILE A 122 -3.17 2.12 3.01
CA ILE A 122 -3.99 2.02 4.23
C ILE A 122 -3.45 0.95 5.17
N ILE A 123 -3.13 -0.25 4.64
CA ILE A 123 -2.60 -1.35 5.45
C ILE A 123 -1.31 -0.92 6.15
N VAL A 124 -0.33 -0.43 5.39
CA VAL A 124 0.98 -0.06 5.96
C VAL A 124 0.85 1.10 6.94
N GLY A 125 0.02 2.11 6.63
CA GLY A 125 -0.24 3.21 7.55
C GLY A 125 -0.83 2.73 8.88
N ALA A 126 -1.85 1.86 8.84
CA ALA A 126 -2.48 1.32 10.04
C ALA A 126 -1.53 0.42 10.84
N LEU A 127 -0.76 -0.45 10.17
CA LEU A 127 0.23 -1.30 10.83
C LEU A 127 1.34 -0.50 11.52
N LEU A 128 1.79 0.61 10.93
CA LEU A 128 2.82 1.48 11.53
C LEU A 128 2.30 2.23 12.76
N MET A 129 1.03 2.67 12.76
CA MET A 129 0.49 3.50 13.84
C MET A 129 -0.10 2.69 15.00
N LEU A 130 -0.87 1.66 14.68
CA LEU A 130 -1.68 0.91 15.66
C LEU A 130 -1.20 -0.52 15.86
N GLY A 131 -0.35 -1.04 14.96
CA GLY A 131 0.01 -2.46 14.95
C GLY A 131 -1.10 -3.38 14.47
N GLU A 132 -2.25 -2.83 14.07
CA GLU A 132 -3.41 -3.57 13.57
C GLU A 132 -3.93 -2.90 12.30
N ALA A 133 -4.33 -3.72 11.31
CA ALA A 133 -4.91 -3.25 10.06
C ALA A 133 -6.12 -4.10 9.69
N THR A 134 -7.23 -3.42 9.38
CA THR A 134 -8.41 -4.03 8.78
C THR A 134 -8.72 -3.36 7.45
N VAL A 135 -8.99 -4.16 6.42
CA VAL A 135 -9.41 -3.68 5.10
C VAL A 135 -10.78 -4.22 4.79
N TYR A 136 -11.69 -3.35 4.36
CA TYR A 136 -13.05 -3.70 3.97
C TYR A 136 -13.17 -3.77 2.45
N ASN A 137 -14.07 -4.62 1.95
CA ASN A 137 -14.44 -4.57 0.54
C ASN A 137 -15.41 -3.39 0.29
N LYS A 138 -15.15 -2.61 -0.77
CA LYS A 138 -15.86 -1.34 -1.04
C LYS A 138 -17.36 -1.54 -1.28
N ASP A 139 -17.76 -2.67 -1.85
CA ASP A 139 -19.18 -2.99 -2.15
C ASP A 139 -20.08 -3.12 -0.91
N ALA A 140 -19.51 -3.22 0.30
CA ALA A 140 -20.29 -3.27 1.54
C ALA A 140 -19.91 -2.18 2.56
N ALA A 141 -19.07 -1.21 2.17
CA ALA A 141 -18.68 -0.11 3.04
C ALA A 141 -19.84 0.88 3.30
N ILE A 142 -20.98 0.71 2.63
CA ILE A 142 -22.14 1.59 2.75
C ILE A 142 -23.37 0.70 2.98
N THR A 143 -24.02 0.87 4.13
CA THR A 143 -25.35 0.33 4.45
C THR A 143 -25.44 -1.14 4.89
N SER A 144 -24.76 -1.51 5.97
CA SER A 144 -25.38 -2.36 7.01
C SER A 144 -24.34 -2.60 8.09
N GLY A 145 -24.76 -2.63 9.36
CA GLY A 145 -23.92 -2.99 10.50
C GLY A 145 -23.46 -4.45 10.50
N GLN A 146 -23.07 -5.01 9.35
CA GLN A 146 -22.54 -6.35 9.21
C GLN A 146 -21.01 -6.33 9.27
N THR A 147 -20.49 -6.92 10.35
CA THR A 147 -19.06 -7.03 10.69
C THR A 147 -18.29 -8.07 9.86
N ASN A 148 -18.93 -8.71 8.87
CA ASN A 148 -18.41 -9.91 8.21
C ASN A 148 -17.75 -9.67 6.84
N ASN A 149 -17.52 -8.41 6.45
CA ASN A 149 -16.97 -8.06 5.12
C ASN A 149 -15.53 -7.52 5.20
N LYS A 150 -14.73 -8.06 6.13
CA LYS A 150 -13.29 -7.77 6.22
C LYS A 150 -12.56 -8.60 5.16
N LEU A 151 -11.92 -7.92 4.20
CA LEU A 151 -11.06 -8.52 3.19
C LEU A 151 -9.74 -9.01 3.80
N LEU A 152 -9.23 -8.30 4.80
CA LEU A 152 -7.96 -8.60 5.43
C LEU A 152 -7.93 -8.04 6.85
N GLU A 153 -7.44 -8.85 7.79
CA GLU A 153 -7.22 -8.49 9.18
C GLU A 153 -5.80 -8.95 9.56
N ILE A 154 -4.95 -7.99 9.93
CA ILE A 154 -3.57 -8.25 10.38
C ILE A 154 -3.38 -7.59 11.73
N THR A 155 -2.91 -8.38 12.69
CA THR A 155 -2.45 -7.90 14.00
C THR A 155 -0.98 -8.28 14.16
N LEU A 156 -0.12 -7.29 14.32
CA LEU A 156 1.30 -7.51 14.58
C LEU A 156 1.49 -7.82 16.07
N PRO A 157 2.33 -8.81 16.41
CA PRO A 157 2.60 -9.18 17.79
C PRO A 157 3.56 -8.16 18.44
N PHE A 158 3.07 -6.95 18.71
CA PHE A 158 3.83 -5.93 19.43
C PHE A 158 3.54 -5.97 20.94
N ASN A 159 4.60 -5.79 21.73
CA ASN A 159 4.44 -5.52 23.16
C ASN A 159 4.13 -4.03 23.35
N PHE A 160 2.85 -3.69 23.43
CA PHE A 160 2.43 -2.32 23.73
C PHE A 160 2.72 -1.97 25.19
N ILE A 161 3.62 -1.00 25.41
CA ILE A 161 3.82 -0.41 26.72
C ILE A 161 2.78 0.69 26.88
N LYS A 162 1.81 0.49 27.78
CA LYS A 162 0.86 1.53 28.15
C LYS A 162 1.58 2.54 29.05
N PRO A 163 1.54 3.85 28.74
CA PRO A 163 2.12 4.87 29.61
C PRO A 163 1.42 4.81 30.97
N LYS A 164 2.20 4.77 32.04
CA LYS A 164 1.69 4.82 33.41
C LYS A 164 1.57 6.29 33.83
N SER A 165 0.75 6.55 34.84
CA SER A 165 0.56 7.92 35.37
C SER A 165 1.88 8.60 35.81
N GLY A 166 2.95 7.83 36.06
CA GLY A 166 4.28 8.36 36.39
C GLY A 166 5.15 8.74 35.18
N ASP A 167 4.74 8.40 33.96
CA ASP A 167 5.48 8.75 32.72
C ASP A 167 5.06 10.12 32.17
N VAL A 168 3.92 10.66 32.65
CA VAL A 168 3.44 12.00 32.30
C VAL A 168 4.10 13.02 33.23
N VAL A 169 5.23 13.58 32.81
CA VAL A 169 5.78 14.76 33.48
C VAL A 169 4.98 15.97 33.02
N VAL A 170 4.04 16.42 33.85
CA VAL A 170 3.37 17.71 33.66
C VAL A 170 4.35 18.80 34.03
N ASP A 171 5.11 19.29 33.04
CA ASP A 171 6.04 20.41 33.20
C ASP A 171 5.31 21.79 33.15
N GLY A 172 4.04 21.79 33.55
CA GLY A 172 3.19 22.97 33.70
C GLY A 172 3.16 23.38 35.16
N LYS A 173 3.99 24.36 35.52
CA LYS A 173 4.01 25.00 36.85
C LYS A 173 2.61 25.51 37.21
N ASN A 174 2.08 25.07 38.35
CA ASN A 174 1.04 25.79 39.09
C ASN A 174 1.60 27.11 39.63
#